data_AF-A0A1J3DNP2-F1
#
_entry.id   AF-A0A1J3DNP2-F1
#
_cell.length_a   1.000
_cell.length_b   1.000
_cell.length_c   1.000
_cell.angle_alpha   90.00
_cell.angle_beta   90.00
_cell.angle_gamma   90.00
#
_symmetry.space_group_name_H-M   'P 1'
#
loop_
_entity.id
_entity.type
_entity.pdbx_description
1 polymer ?
#
loop_
_entity_poly.entity_id
_entity_poly.type
_entity_poly.pdbx_seq_one_letter_code
_entity_poly.pdbx_strand_id
1 'polypeptide(L)'
;LTLATSNSNSLSFSGLETEKGKWHHLAVVHSKPNALAGLFQASVAYVYVDGKLRHMGKLGYSPSPVGKSLQVTIGTPVTCARVSDSTWKIRSCYLFEEVLTSGCIGFMYILGR
;
A
#
# COMPACT_ATOMS: atom_id res chain seq x y z
N LEU A 1 -5.91 -8.51 0.91
CA LEU A 1 -4.64 -7.74 0.91
C LEU A 1 -4.26 -7.45 2.35
N THR A 2 -3.01 -7.68 2.74
CA THR A 2 -2.52 -7.37 4.09
C THR A 2 -1.41 -6.35 4.01
N LEU A 3 -1.52 -5.27 4.79
CA LEU A 3 -0.48 -4.27 4.98
C LEU A 3 0.11 -4.46 6.37
N ALA A 4 1.43 -4.40 6.51
CA ALA A 4 2.10 -4.51 7.80
C ALA A 4 3.22 -3.49 7.90
N THR A 5 3.33 -2.83 9.04
CA THR A 5 4.42 -1.88 9.35
C THR A 5 5.40 -2.43 10.38
N SER A 6 5.03 -3.51 11.05
CA SER A 6 5.90 -4.32 11.92
C SER A 6 5.32 -5.73 12.10
N ASN A 7 6.04 -6.60 12.81
CA ASN A 7 5.56 -7.96 13.12
C ASN A 7 4.30 -8.00 14.00
N SER A 8 3.99 -6.90 14.71
CA SER A 8 2.84 -6.79 15.61
C SER A 8 1.77 -5.80 15.13
N ASN A 9 1.98 -5.14 13.99
CA ASN A 9 1.07 -4.12 13.47
C ASN A 9 0.77 -4.40 11.99
N SER A 10 -0.41 -4.96 11.76
CA SER A 10 -0.91 -5.30 10.44
C SER A 10 -2.39 -4.99 10.29
N LEU A 11 -2.80 -4.77 9.05
CA LEU A 11 -4.16 -4.48 8.65
C LEU A 11 -4.50 -5.36 7.44
N SER A 12 -5.49 -6.23 7.59
CA SER A 12 -5.94 -7.13 6.55
C SER A 12 -7.29 -6.70 6.00
N PHE A 13 -7.35 -6.53 4.68
CA PHE A 13 -8.55 -6.27 3.92
C PHE A 13 -9.01 -7.55 3.23
N SER A 14 -10.16 -8.07 3.63
CA SER A 14 -10.89 -9.13 2.92
C SER A 14 -11.74 -8.52 1.80
N GLY A 15 -12.03 -9.31 0.76
CA GLY A 15 -12.96 -8.90 -0.30
C GLY A 15 -12.40 -7.90 -1.32
N LEU A 16 -11.07 -7.84 -1.52
CA LEU A 16 -10.50 -7.09 -2.63
C LEU A 16 -10.81 -7.83 -3.94
N GLU A 17 -11.93 -7.47 -4.57
CA GLU A 17 -12.34 -8.05 -5.84
C GLU A 17 -11.37 -7.64 -6.95
N THR A 18 -10.58 -8.60 -7.42
CA THR A 18 -9.73 -8.47 -8.61
C THR A 18 -10.01 -9.67 -9.51
N GLU A 19 -10.03 -9.43 -10.81
CA GLU A 19 -10.31 -10.46 -11.80
C GLU A 19 -9.00 -11.10 -12.27
N LYS A 20 -8.93 -12.42 -12.18
CA LYS A 20 -7.76 -13.16 -12.65
C LYS A 20 -7.57 -12.94 -14.16
N GLY A 21 -6.34 -12.62 -14.56
CA GLY A 21 -5.98 -12.42 -15.97
C GLY A 21 -6.25 -11.01 -16.50
N LYS A 22 -6.76 -10.09 -15.68
CA LYS A 22 -6.90 -8.67 -16.03
C LYS A 22 -5.84 -7.82 -15.33
N TRP A 23 -5.45 -6.73 -15.97
CA TRP A 23 -4.63 -5.70 -15.35
C TRP A 23 -5.50 -4.85 -14.43
N HIS A 24 -5.04 -4.65 -13.21
CA HIS A 24 -5.66 -3.76 -12.23
C HIS A 24 -4.63 -2.74 -11.75
N HIS A 25 -5.07 -1.50 -11.58
CA HIS A 25 -4.24 -0.48 -10.94
C HIS A 25 -4.44 -0.55 -9.42
N LEU A 26 -3.37 -0.87 -8.69
CA LEU A 26 -3.37 -0.93 -7.23
C LEU A 26 -2.55 0.24 -6.69
N ALA A 27 -3.15 1.02 -5.79
CA ALA A 27 -2.42 2.03 -5.02
C ALA A 27 -2.70 1.89 -3.53
N VAL A 28 -1.65 2.02 -2.72
CA VAL A 28 -1.72 2.03 -1.27
C VAL A 28 -1.17 3.37 -0.81
N VAL A 29 -1.95 4.10 -0.01
CA VAL A 29 -1.54 5.38 0.57
C VAL A 29 -1.55 5.22 2.08
N HIS A 30 -0.42 5.49 2.73
CA HIS A 30 -0.28 5.43 4.19
C HIS A 30 0.33 6.73 4.68
N SER A 31 -0.36 7.43 5.58
CA SER A 31 0.03 8.77 6.02
C SER A 31 0.65 8.75 7.41
N LYS A 32 1.70 9.54 7.62
CA LYS A 32 2.20 9.83 8.98
C LYS A 32 1.11 10.54 9.78
N PRO A 33 0.96 10.24 11.09
CA PRO A 33 0.11 11.02 11.99
C PRO A 33 0.43 12.51 11.89
N ASN A 34 -0.60 13.35 11.77
CA ASN A 34 -0.40 14.79 11.77
C ASN A 34 -0.04 15.27 13.19
N ALA A 35 1.22 15.65 13.39
CA ALA A 35 1.74 16.13 14.67
C ALA A 35 1.02 17.40 15.17
N LEU A 36 0.45 18.21 14.28
CA LEU A 36 -0.27 19.44 14.61
C LEU A 36 -1.74 19.19 14.96
N ALA A 37 -2.30 18.01 14.62
CA ALA A 37 -3.70 17.68 14.85
C ALA A 37 -3.96 16.98 16.21
N GLY A 38 -2.98 17.04 17.13
CA GLY A 38 -3.08 16.50 18.49
C GLY A 38 -2.73 15.01 18.62
N LEU A 39 -2.61 14.54 19.88
CA LEU A 39 -2.16 13.18 20.27
C LEU A 39 -3.03 12.00 19.76
N PHE A 40 -4.13 12.25 19.05
CA PHE A 40 -5.18 11.25 18.79
C PHE A 40 -5.40 10.90 17.30
N GLN A 41 -4.64 11.49 16.38
CA GLN A 41 -4.77 11.17 14.96
C GLN A 41 -3.94 9.92 14.63
N ALA A 42 -4.63 8.77 14.62
CA ALA A 42 -4.03 7.52 14.18
C ALA A 42 -3.66 7.59 12.70
N SER A 43 -2.55 6.95 12.34
CA SER A 43 -2.18 6.75 10.94
C SER A 43 -3.20 5.84 10.25
N VAL A 44 -3.54 6.18 9.01
CA VAL A 44 -4.56 5.49 8.22
C VAL A 44 -3.95 5.03 6.91
N ALA A 45 -4.23 3.79 6.55
CA ALA A 45 -3.91 3.23 5.24
C ALA A 45 -5.17 3.21 4.37
N TYR A 46 -5.03 3.61 3.12
CA TYR A 46 -6.07 3.61 2.10
C TYR A 46 -5.64 2.71 0.95
N VAL A 47 -6.57 1.90 0.46
CA VAL A 47 -6.35 0.99 -0.67
C VAL A 47 -7.28 1.38 -1.80
N TYR A 48 -6.69 1.65 -2.96
CA TYR A 48 -7.39 2.00 -4.18
C TYR A 48 -7.20 0.88 -5.21
N VAL A 49 -8.28 0.54 -5.90
CA VAL A 49 -8.28 -0.38 -7.06
C VAL A 49 -8.95 0.32 -8.21
N ASP A 50 -8.27 0.34 -9.36
CA ASP A 50 -8.75 0.94 -10.60
C ASP A 50 -9.16 2.40 -10.41
N GLY A 51 -8.30 3.13 -9.69
CA GLY A 51 -8.46 4.56 -9.39
C GLY A 51 -9.49 4.89 -8.32
N LYS A 52 -10.19 3.89 -7.76
CA LYS A 52 -11.27 4.10 -6.77
C LYS A 52 -10.85 3.63 -5.39
N LEU A 53 -11.19 4.41 -4.36
CA LEU A 53 -11.02 3.98 -2.97
C LEU A 53 -11.89 2.76 -2.70
N ARG A 54 -11.29 1.67 -2.24
CA ARG A 54 -11.99 0.42 -1.90
C ARG A 54 -12.02 0.17 -0.40
N HIS A 55 -10.90 0.39 0.27
CA HIS A 55 -10.80 0.16 1.70
C HIS A 55 -9.97 1.24 2.39
N MET A 56 -10.25 1.44 3.67
CA MET A 56 -9.41 2.22 4.57
C MET A 56 -9.38 1.57 5.95
N GLY A 57 -8.31 1.78 6.70
CA GLY A 57 -8.24 1.35 8.08
C GLY A 57 -7.05 1.94 8.82
N LYS A 58 -7.13 1.92 10.15
CA LYS A 58 -6.04 2.39 11.01
C LYS A 58 -4.89 1.38 10.95
N LEU A 59 -3.69 1.87 10.68
CA LEU A 59 -2.47 1.07 10.65
C LEU A 59 -1.35 1.92 11.24
N GLY A 60 -0.67 1.43 12.27
CA GLY A 60 0.35 2.22 12.96
C GLY A 60 1.49 2.62 12.02
N TYR A 61 2.00 3.84 12.18
CA TYR A 61 3.13 4.34 11.41
C TYR A 61 4.45 3.87 12.03
N SER A 62 5.34 3.32 11.20
CA SER A 62 6.67 2.86 11.62
C SER A 62 7.72 3.75 10.94
N PRO A 63 8.31 4.73 11.66
CA PRO A 63 9.30 5.61 11.08
C PRO A 63 10.60 4.86 10.79
N SER A 64 11.16 5.04 9.60
CA SER A 64 12.50 4.55 9.30
C SER A 64 13.55 5.39 10.02
N PRO A 65 14.62 4.79 10.58
CA PRO A 65 15.73 5.54 11.13
C PRO A 65 16.39 6.44 10.08
N VAL A 66 16.72 7.67 10.48
CA VAL A 66 17.41 8.64 9.63
C VAL A 66 18.74 8.07 9.14
N GLY A 67 19.06 8.27 7.86
CA GLY A 67 20.33 7.87 7.27
C GLY A 67 20.44 6.40 6.86
N LYS A 68 19.36 5.60 7.01
CA LYS A 68 19.32 4.23 6.48
C LYS A 68 18.67 4.21 5.09
N SER A 69 19.32 3.50 4.16
CA SER A 69 18.74 3.23 2.85
C SER A 69 17.49 2.38 2.97
N LEU A 70 16.47 2.71 2.17
CA LEU A 70 15.28 1.89 2.04
C LEU A 70 15.60 0.66 1.17
N GLN A 71 15.33 -0.53 1.68
CA GLN A 71 15.32 -1.75 0.88
C GLN A 71 13.87 -2.09 0.52
N VAL A 72 13.61 -2.38 -0.76
CA VAL A 72 12.28 -2.75 -1.25
C VAL A 72 12.37 -4.11 -1.94
N THR A 73 11.46 -5.01 -1.56
CA THR A 73 11.31 -6.32 -2.20
C THR A 73 9.90 -6.40 -2.81
N ILE A 74 9.82 -6.71 -4.09
CA ILE A 74 8.57 -6.94 -4.81
C ILE A 74 8.46 -8.43 -5.11
N GLY A 75 7.38 -9.07 -4.64
CA GLY A 75 7.22 -10.52 -4.73
C GLY A 75 7.46 -11.22 -3.40
N THR A 76 7.89 -12.48 -3.46
CA THR A 76 8.21 -13.28 -2.27
C THR A 76 9.67 -13.05 -1.89
N PRO A 77 10.00 -12.60 -0.66
CA PRO A 77 11.38 -12.44 -0.25
C PRO A 77 12.10 -13.79 -0.16
N VAL A 78 13.42 -13.80 -0.38
CA VAL A 78 14.25 -15.02 -0.38
C VAL A 78 14.22 -15.80 0.94
N THR A 79 13.87 -15.13 2.05
CA THR A 79 13.72 -15.73 3.37
C THR A 79 12.40 -16.48 3.56
N CYS A 80 11.50 -16.45 2.57
CA CYS A 80 10.21 -17.12 2.61
C CYS A 80 10.17 -18.24 1.56
N ALA A 81 10.04 -19.49 2.02
CA ALA A 81 10.16 -20.67 1.16
C ALA A 81 9.09 -20.76 0.07
N ARG A 82 7.83 -20.46 0.39
CA ARG A 82 6.68 -20.36 -0.53
C ARG A 82 5.45 -19.91 0.25
N VAL A 83 4.74 -18.87 -0.21
CA VAL A 83 3.48 -18.40 0.42
C VAL A 83 2.25 -19.01 -0.26
N SER A 84 2.26 -19.11 -1.59
CA SER A 84 1.19 -19.74 -2.39
C SER A 84 1.69 -20.09 -3.79
N ASP A 85 0.89 -20.85 -4.55
CA ASP A 85 1.14 -21.14 -5.98
C ASP A 85 0.66 -20.00 -6.91
N SER A 86 0.07 -18.94 -6.37
CA SER A 86 -0.43 -17.83 -7.15
C SER A 86 0.72 -17.01 -7.73
N THR A 87 0.70 -16.81 -9.03
CA THR A 87 1.63 -15.93 -9.73
C THR A 87 0.88 -14.71 -10.26
N TRP A 88 1.59 -13.58 -10.33
CA TRP A 88 1.07 -12.32 -10.82
C TRP A 88 2.15 -11.62 -11.63
N LYS A 89 1.74 -10.66 -12.46
CA LYS A 89 2.65 -9.84 -13.26
C LYS A 89 2.54 -8.40 -12.75
N ILE A 90 3.68 -7.73 -12.69
CA ILE A 90 3.76 -6.29 -12.40
C ILE A 90 4.23 -5.55 -13.64
N ARG A 91 3.76 -4.31 -13.79
CA ARG A 91 4.29 -3.33 -14.75
C ARG A 91 4.85 -2.17 -13.94
N SER A 92 4.67 -0.95 -14.42
CA SER A 92 5.09 0.27 -13.76
C SER A 92 4.76 0.24 -12.27
N CYS A 93 5.80 0.44 -11.45
CA CYS A 93 5.71 0.46 -10.00
C CYS A 93 6.39 1.73 -9.52
N TYR A 94 5.65 2.53 -8.74
CA TYR A 94 6.11 3.82 -8.27
C TYR A 94 5.99 3.86 -6.76
N LEU A 95 6.98 4.46 -6.10
CA LEU A 95 6.99 4.72 -4.68
C LEU A 95 7.16 6.23 -4.49
N PHE A 96 6.28 6.82 -3.67
CA PHE A 96 6.29 8.24 -3.35
C PHE A 96 6.46 8.41 -1.85
N GLU A 97 7.26 9.40 -1.46
CA GLU A 97 7.35 9.83 -0.07
C GLU A 97 6.12 10.65 0.34
N GLU A 98 5.54 11.38 -0.60
CA GLU A 98 4.36 12.22 -0.40
C GLU A 98 3.06 11.41 -0.33
N VAL A 99 2.12 11.90 0.47
CA VAL A 99 0.77 11.33 0.57
C VAL A 99 -0.04 11.76 -0.65
N LEU A 100 -0.20 10.86 -1.62
CA LEU A 100 -1.00 11.12 -2.82
C LEU A 100 -2.49 11.26 -2.50
N THR A 101 -3.12 12.26 -3.12
CA THR A 101 -4.57 12.47 -3.01
C THR A 101 -5.37 11.49 -3.87
N SER A 102 -6.65 11.29 -3.55
CA SER A 102 -7.57 10.48 -4.38
C SER A 102 -7.60 10.94 -5.84
N GLY A 103 -7.54 12.25 -6.10
CA GLY A 103 -7.49 12.82 -7.44
C GLY A 103 -6.22 12.41 -8.20
N CYS A 104 -5.05 12.45 -7.55
CA CYS A 104 -3.80 11.97 -8.14
C CYS A 104 -3.88 10.49 -8.50
N ILE A 105 -4.40 9.66 -7.59
CA ILE A 105 -4.56 8.21 -7.82
C ILE A 105 -5.52 7.93 -8.98
N GLY A 106 -6.64 8.65 -9.06
CA GLY A 106 -7.58 8.55 -10.18
C GLY A 106 -6.94 8.97 -11.51
N PHE A 107 -6.15 10.04 -11.51
CA PHE A 107 -5.44 10.51 -12.70
C PHE A 107 -4.39 9.50 -13.18
N MET A 108 -3.58 8.96 -12.27
CA MET A 108 -2.60 7.91 -12.58
C MET A 108 -3.26 6.67 -13.18
N TYR A 109 -4.42 6.25 -12.67
CA TYR A 109 -5.18 5.15 -13.26
C TYR A 109 -5.61 5.43 -14.70
N ILE A 110 -6.13 6.63 -14.97
CA ILE A 110 -6.61 7.01 -16.31
C ILE A 110 -5.45 7.03 -17.31
N LEU A 111 -4.29 7.54 -16.91
CA LEU A 111 -3.10 7.59 -17.78
C LEU A 111 -2.40 6.23 -17.98
N GLY A 112 -2.55 5.31 -17.02
CA GLY A 112 -1.94 3.98 -17.07
C GLY A 112 -2.79 2.90 -17.74
N ARG A 113 -4.00 3.23 -18.19
CA ARG A 113 -4.84 2.37 -19.04
C ARG A 113 -4.24 2.23 -20.43
#